data_AF-T1F925-F1
#
_entry.id   AF-T1F925-F1
#
_cell.length_a   1.000
_cell.length_b   1.000
_cell.length_c   1.000
_cell.angle_alpha   90.00
_cell.angle_beta   90.00
_cell.angle_gamma   90.00
#
_symmetry.space_group_name_H-M   'P 1'
#
loop_
_entity.id
_entity.type
_entity.pdbx_description
1 polymer ?
#
loop_
_entity_poly.entity_id
_entity_poly.type
_entity_poly.pdbx_seq_one_letter_code
_entity_poly.pdbx_strand_id
1 'polypeptide(L)'
;MAALLQTELTRSVYPNQYTYFIGGIRTYVNGSRDIFYWSPYPGVFRPLESNAWVPGERKSAVDERDFCVLGQLSARKKFRGLDNVPCSAAQCLLCEFDMIN
;
A
#
# COMPACT_ATOMS: atom_id res chain seq x y z
N MET A 1 -11.37 -19.15 -3.28
CA MET A 1 -10.16 -19.58 -2.54
C MET A 1 -8.95 -18.91 -3.16
N ALA A 2 -8.58 -17.67 -2.78
CA ALA A 2 -7.38 -17.05 -3.33
C ALA A 2 -6.12 -17.83 -2.90
N ALA A 3 -5.32 -18.28 -3.87
CA ALA A 3 -4.04 -18.93 -3.61
C ALA A 3 -2.96 -17.86 -3.39
N LEU A 4 -2.30 -17.89 -2.23
CA LEU A 4 -1.15 -17.03 -1.93
C LEU A 4 0.06 -17.50 -2.74
N LEU A 5 0.54 -16.69 -3.69
CA LEU A 5 1.84 -16.86 -4.30
C LEU A 5 2.90 -16.09 -3.48
N GLN A 6 4.05 -16.74 -3.30
CA GLN A 6 5.29 -16.30 -2.64
C GLN A 6 5.35 -14.83 -2.20
N THR A 7 5.01 -14.62 -0.94
CA THR A 7 5.33 -13.41 -0.18
C THR A 7 6.80 -13.45 0.21
N GLU A 8 7.69 -12.85 -0.58
CA GLU A 8 8.89 -12.28 0.04
C GLU A 8 8.37 -11.13 0.91
N LEU A 9 8.63 -11.14 2.21
CA LEU A 9 8.21 -10.07 3.13
C LEU A 9 9.46 -9.44 3.72
N THR A 10 9.65 -8.14 3.50
CA THR A 10 10.70 -7.38 4.16
C THR A 10 10.30 -7.20 5.62
N ARG A 11 11.17 -7.70 6.51
CA ARG A 11 11.01 -7.47 7.95
C ARG A 11 11.06 -5.96 8.19
N SER A 12 9.98 -5.39 8.75
CA SER A 12 9.95 -3.99 9.18
C SER A 12 10.98 -3.77 10.31
N VAL A 13 11.45 -2.52 10.46
CA VAL A 13 12.35 -2.10 11.55
C VAL A 13 11.74 -2.40 12.93
N TYR A 14 10.42 -2.53 13.01
CA TYR A 14 9.71 -2.96 14.20
C TYR A 14 9.64 -4.50 14.28
N PRO A 15 10.08 -5.12 15.38
CA PRO A 15 10.01 -6.57 15.54
C PRO A 15 8.54 -7.05 15.46
N ASN A 16 8.30 -8.07 14.63
CA ASN A 16 7.00 -8.68 14.38
C ASN A 16 6.01 -7.81 13.60
N GLN A 17 6.51 -6.93 12.74
CA GLN A 17 5.74 -6.25 11.71
C GLN A 17 6.21 -6.67 10.31
N TYR A 18 5.24 -6.91 9.43
CA TYR A 18 5.44 -7.17 8.01
C TYR A 18 4.80 -6.03 7.23
N THR A 19 5.53 -5.49 6.27
CA THR A 19 5.06 -4.44 5.37
C THR A 19 5.24 -4.87 3.93
N TYR A 20 4.29 -4.50 3.08
CA TYR A 20 4.32 -4.80 1.66
C TYR A 20 3.54 -3.73 0.90
N PHE A 21 4.00 -3.38 -0.29
CA PHE A 21 3.23 -2.60 -1.24
C PHE A 21 1.97 -3.37 -1.60
N ILE A 22 0.87 -2.62 -1.58
CA ILE A 22 -0.35 -2.98 -2.27
C ILE A 22 -0.45 -2.03 -3.47
N GLY A 23 -1.18 -2.40 -4.53
CA GLY A 23 -1.37 -1.60 -5.76
C GLY A 23 -2.01 -0.21 -5.59
N GLY A 24 -1.90 0.42 -4.42
CA GLY A 24 -2.31 1.78 -4.14
C GLY A 24 -1.19 2.79 -4.44
N ILE A 25 -1.52 3.86 -5.14
CA ILE A 25 -0.62 4.95 -5.50
C ILE A 25 -1.28 6.31 -5.27
N ARG A 26 -0.47 7.31 -4.94
CA ARG A 26 -0.84 8.72 -4.96
C ARG A 26 0.25 9.50 -5.65
N THR A 27 -0.14 10.25 -6.66
CA THR A 27 0.76 11.03 -7.49
C THR A 27 0.52 12.53 -7.32
N TYR A 28 1.47 13.31 -7.80
CA TYR A 28 1.34 14.76 -7.94
C TYR A 28 1.05 15.08 -9.40
N VAL A 29 -0.08 15.73 -9.67
CA VAL A 29 -0.45 16.15 -11.02
C VAL A 29 -0.71 17.64 -11.00
N ASN A 30 0.04 18.39 -11.82
CA ASN A 30 -0.10 19.85 -11.97
C ASN A 30 -0.02 20.64 -10.65
N GLY A 31 0.89 20.27 -9.75
CA GLY A 31 1.08 20.96 -8.46
C GLY A 31 -0.04 20.74 -7.44
N SER A 32 -1.09 19.97 -7.80
CA SER A 32 -2.12 19.52 -6.87
C SER A 32 -1.89 18.06 -6.51
N ARG A 33 -2.13 17.74 -5.25
CA ARG A 33 -1.97 16.38 -4.76
C ARG A 33 -3.27 15.62 -4.96
N ASP A 34 -3.21 14.54 -5.74
CA ASP A 34 -4.39 13.72 -6.01
C ASP A 34 -4.79 12.89 -4.78
N ILE A 35 -5.91 12.20 -4.81
CA ILE A 35 -6.27 11.18 -3.79
C ILE A 35 -5.44 9.91 -3.99
N PHE A 36 -5.48 8.98 -3.03
CA PHE A 36 -4.93 7.65 -3.27
C PHE A 36 -5.85 6.88 -4.21
N TYR A 37 -5.26 6.21 -5.20
CA TYR A 37 -5.94 5.30 -6.12
C TYR A 37 -5.47 3.88 -5.91
N TRP A 38 -6.39 2.93 -5.92
CA TRP A 38 -6.15 1.51 -6.04
C TRP A 38 -6.12 1.12 -7.52
N SER A 39 -5.08 0.39 -7.93
CA SER A 39 -4.95 -0.19 -9.26
C SER A 39 -4.94 -1.73 -9.19
N PRO A 40 -6.12 -2.38 -9.30
CA PRO A 40 -6.20 -3.84 -9.30
C PRO A 40 -5.65 -4.45 -10.60
N TYR A 41 -5.72 -3.69 -11.69
CA TYR A 41 -5.20 -4.09 -13.01
C TYR A 41 -4.55 -2.90 -13.71
N PRO A 42 -3.58 -3.15 -14.61
CA PRO A 42 -2.99 -2.10 -15.44
C PRO A 42 -4.05 -1.25 -16.14
N GLY A 43 -3.97 0.07 -15.98
CA GLY A 43 -4.89 1.03 -16.61
C GLY A 43 -6.23 1.21 -15.91
N VAL A 44 -6.53 0.42 -14.87
CA VAL A 44 -7.74 0.59 -14.06
C VAL A 44 -7.34 1.27 -12.74
N PHE A 45 -7.92 2.43 -12.47
CA PHE A 45 -7.70 3.19 -11.25
C PHE A 45 -9.03 3.50 -10.56
N ARG A 46 -9.12 3.19 -9.27
CA ARG A 46 -10.30 3.49 -8.44
C ARG A 46 -9.87 4.28 -7.21
N PRO A 47 -10.63 5.26 -6.73
CA PRO A 47 -10.37 5.90 -5.44
C PRO A 47 -10.19 4.86 -4.33
N LEU A 48 -9.09 4.95 -3.57
CA LEU A 48 -8.84 4.08 -2.42
C LEU A 48 -9.56 4.66 -1.20
N GLU A 49 -10.80 4.22 -1.01
CA GLU A 49 -11.61 4.55 0.17
C GLU A 49 -11.50 3.42 1.20
N SER A 50 -10.73 3.65 2.25
CA SER A 50 -10.53 2.67 3.33
C SER A 50 -10.47 3.35 4.68
N ASN A 51 -10.98 2.67 5.72
CA ASN A 51 -10.85 3.08 7.12
C ASN A 51 -9.64 2.42 7.80
N ALA A 52 -8.88 1.61 7.07
CA ALA A 52 -7.74 0.88 7.61
C ALA A 52 -6.47 1.75 7.71
N TRP A 53 -6.48 3.01 7.26
CA TRP A 53 -5.33 3.91 7.40
C TRP A 53 -4.91 4.06 8.86
N VAL A 54 -3.61 3.92 9.10
CA VAL A 54 -2.99 4.34 10.36
C VAL A 54 -3.33 5.82 10.59
N PRO A 55 -3.70 6.24 11.81
CA PRO A 55 -4.06 7.63 12.08
C PRO A 55 -2.95 8.60 11.63
N GLY A 56 -3.30 9.55 10.76
CA GLY A 56 -2.36 10.52 10.17
C GLY A 56 -1.87 10.13 8.76
N GLU A 57 -1.82 8.85 8.42
CA GLU A 57 -1.18 8.34 7.20
C GLU A 57 -2.03 8.43 5.94
N ARG A 58 -3.25 9.00 6.01
CA ARG A 58 -4.00 9.33 4.80
C ARG A 58 -3.45 10.59 4.10
N LYS A 59 -2.55 11.31 4.78
CA LYS A 59 -1.96 12.58 4.32
C LYS A 59 -0.44 12.41 4.24
N SER A 60 0.07 12.01 3.07
CA SER A 60 1.52 11.98 2.80
C SER A 60 2.18 13.35 2.98
N ALA A 61 3.51 13.44 2.98
CA ALA A 61 4.29 14.70 3.07
C ALA A 61 4.28 15.50 1.75
N VAL A 62 3.97 16.82 1.79
CA VAL A 62 3.77 17.66 0.58
C VAL A 62 5.12 18.04 -0.03
N ASP A 63 5.79 17.05 -0.62
CA ASP A 63 7.18 17.15 -1.10
C ASP A 63 7.34 16.75 -2.57
N GLU A 64 6.24 16.77 -3.34
CA GLU A 64 6.19 16.44 -4.78
C GLU A 64 6.59 15.01 -5.15
N ARG A 65 6.78 14.11 -4.17
CA ARG A 65 7.16 12.71 -4.43
C ARG A 65 5.95 11.80 -4.54
N ASP A 66 5.99 10.81 -5.41
CA ASP A 66 4.93 9.80 -5.45
C ASP A 66 4.96 8.91 -4.19
N PHE A 67 3.79 8.65 -3.63
CA PHE A 67 3.61 7.79 -2.46
C PHE A 67 2.83 6.53 -2.84
N CYS A 68 3.35 5.39 -2.40
CA CYS A 68 2.76 4.08 -2.58
C CYS A 68 2.20 3.59 -1.26
N VAL A 69 1.09 2.83 -1.34
CA VAL A 69 0.39 2.35 -0.15
C VAL A 69 1.02 1.05 0.32
N LEU A 70 1.30 0.99 1.62
CA LEU A 70 1.74 -0.22 2.31
C LEU A 70 0.59 -0.86 3.07
N GLY A 71 0.45 -2.16 2.93
CA GLY A 71 -0.23 -2.99 3.92
C GLY A 71 0.71 -3.27 5.10
N GLN A 72 0.22 -3.09 6.31
CA GLN A 72 0.94 -3.42 7.54
C GLN A 72 0.24 -4.55 8.29
N LEU A 73 1.00 -5.61 8.61
CA LEU A 73 0.55 -6.71 9.45
C LEU A 73 1.44 -6.80 10.69
N SER A 74 0.86 -6.64 11.88
CA SER A 74 1.57 -6.85 13.14
C SER A 74 0.98 -8.01 13.94
N ALA A 75 1.77 -9.07 14.10
CA ALA A 75 1.38 -10.23 14.91
C ALA A 75 1.21 -9.86 16.40
N ARG A 76 2.04 -8.92 16.91
CA ARG A 76 2.04 -8.51 18.32
C ARG A 76 0.84 -7.63 18.69
N LYS A 77 0.47 -6.69 17.81
CA LYS A 77 -0.63 -5.74 18.06
C LYS A 77 -1.97 -6.21 17.47
N LYS A 78 -2.02 -7.39 16.84
CA LYS A 78 -3.14 -7.84 15.99
C LYS A 78 -3.61 -6.74 15.03
N PHE A 79 -2.66 -5.93 14.56
CA PHE A 79 -2.94 -4.72 13.82
C PHE A 79 -2.85 -5.01 12.32
N ARG A 80 -3.87 -4.56 11.60
CA ARG A 80 -3.93 -4.56 10.15
C ARG A 80 -4.30 -3.15 9.72
N GLY A 81 -3.41 -2.51 8.97
CA GLY A 81 -3.64 -1.14 8.56
C GLY A 81 -2.93 -0.78 7.27
N LEU A 82 -3.21 0.43 6.80
CA LEU A 82 -2.59 1.04 5.63
C LEU A 82 -1.69 2.18 6.06
N ASP A 83 -0.53 2.24 5.43
CA ASP A 83 0.45 3.31 5.58
C ASP A 83 0.87 3.78 4.19
N ASN A 84 1.61 4.87 4.08
CA ASN A 84 2.15 5.37 2.83
C ASN A 84 3.65 5.66 2.96
N VAL A 85 4.40 5.31 1.92
CA VAL A 85 5.84 5.63 1.84
C VAL A 85 6.18 6.09 0.44
N PRO A 86 7.31 6.78 0.22
CA PRO A 86 7.77 7.09 -1.13
C PRO A 86 7.83 5.82 -1.97
N CYS A 87 7.30 5.87 -3.20
CA CYS A 87 7.28 4.71 -4.10
C CYS A 87 8.68 4.17 -4.45
N SER A 88 9.73 4.97 -4.24
CA SER A 88 11.13 4.56 -4.40
C SER A 88 11.67 3.70 -3.24
N ALA A 89 10.91 3.51 -2.17
CA ALA A 89 11.33 2.69 -1.04
C ALA A 89 11.42 1.21 -1.44
N ALA A 90 12.48 0.52 -0.99
CA ALA A 90 12.61 -0.91 -1.18
C ALA A 90 11.66 -1.65 -0.20
N GLN A 91 10.56 -2.18 -0.72
CA GLN A 91 9.59 -2.99 0.01
C GLN A 91 9.11 -4.14 -0.85
N CYS A 92 8.65 -5.21 -0.21
CA CYS A 92 8.01 -6.32 -0.89
C CYS A 92 6.67 -5.91 -1.52
N LEU A 93 6.19 -6.68 -2.50
CA LEU A 93 4.93 -6.43 -3.20
C LEU A 93 3.97 -7.60 -2.97
N LEU A 94 2.70 -7.29 -2.68
CA LEU A 94 1.62 -8.27 -2.69
C LEU A 94 0.81 -8.13 -3.99
N CYS A 95 0.83 -9.16 -4.83
CA CYS A 95 0.05 -9.21 -6.07
C CYS A 95 -1.26 -9.99 -5.85
N GLU A 96 -2.35 -9.47 -6.41
CA GLU A 96 -3.63 -10.18 -6.51
C GLU A 96 -3.74 -10.85 -7.88
N PHE A 97 -4.34 -12.03 -7.91
CA PHE A 97 -4.70 -12.73 -9.14
C PHE A 97 -6.12 -13.25 -9.01
N ASP A 98 -6.96 -12.92 -9.98
CA ASP A 98 -8.32 -13.46 -10.03
C ASP A 98 -8.29 -14.90 -10.48
N MET A 99 -8.95 -15.76 -9.70
CA MET A 99 -9.23 -17.10 -10.18
C MET A 99 -10.38 -17.04 -11.18
N ILE A 100 -10.04 -17.13 -12.46
CA ILE A 100 -11.01 -17.30 -13.54
C ILE A 100 -11.62 -18.70 -13.37
N ASN A 101 -12.95 -18.79 -13.42
CA ASN A 101 -13.69 -20.05 -13.50
C ASN A 101 -14.42 -20.13 -14.84
#